data_AF-A0A6A6HT79-F1
#
_entry.id   AF-A0A6A6HT79-F1
#
_cell.length_a   1.000
_cell.length_b   1.000
_cell.length_c   1.000
_cell.angle_alpha   90.00
_cell.angle_beta   90.00
_cell.angle_gamma   90.00
#
_symmetry.space_group_name_H-M   'P 1'
#
loop_
_entity.id
_entity.type
_entity.pdbx_description
1 polymer ?
#
loop_
_entity_poly.entity_id
_entity_poly.type
_entity_poly.pdbx_seq_one_letter_code
_entity_poly.pdbx_strand_id
1 'polypeptide(L)'
;MHGARGMFRWATYDRILCAINEEYAEYAMRILQWLTFAARPLLFEEVAEVVAIDVARDPAFDRDEVLEDPLEALNICSSLVTITTNKAEGRWRPTQRIIALGHYSVQEYLVSDRIKQGQAKQYSMQEVECHNAITKGSLMYLAHFQQSLSTEILEASALAKYTAEFWSSHLKKMGDEAEGSLLTISLMSADKPTYLNWIRLHDPDRPYEEPDLDRSLESIATPLYYAALLGLSTITGLLLDKGADANAQGGRYGNALQAASARGHEQVVEMLLDKGADIKAHGGEFGNALQAASLGGHEQVVEILLDKGANVNALSKKVVASGGSYISAFDMAAVPKRRGVSTHPPKRPLSKRFLVMASGLTNGSRVNA
;
A
#
# COMPACT_ATOMS: atom_id res chain seq x y z
N MET A 1 -6.11 5.54 -41.31
CA MET A 1 -7.50 5.53 -40.78
C MET A 1 -7.62 5.57 -39.25
N HIS A 2 -6.54 5.37 -38.47
CA HIS A 2 -6.59 5.48 -37.00
C HIS A 2 -6.64 6.94 -36.47
N GLY A 3 -6.12 7.92 -37.23
CA GLY A 3 -6.10 9.33 -36.80
C GLY A 3 -7.47 10.03 -36.77
N ALA A 4 -8.35 9.75 -37.72
CA ALA A 4 -9.66 10.41 -37.80
C ALA A 4 -10.62 9.96 -36.69
N ARG A 5 -10.66 8.65 -36.38
CA ARG A 5 -11.53 8.12 -35.30
C ARG A 5 -11.10 8.59 -33.91
N GLY A 6 -9.81 8.76 -33.66
CA GLY A 6 -9.31 9.36 -32.41
C GLY A 6 -9.75 10.82 -32.28
N MET A 7 -9.58 11.61 -33.35
CA MET A 7 -9.94 13.03 -33.38
C MET A 7 -11.43 13.27 -33.10
N PHE A 8 -12.34 12.44 -33.63
CA PHE A 8 -13.77 12.53 -33.33
C PHE A 8 -14.12 12.20 -31.88
N ARG A 9 -13.44 11.23 -31.24
CA ARG A 9 -13.71 10.88 -29.83
C ARG A 9 -13.25 11.98 -28.87
N TRP A 10 -12.09 12.59 -29.13
CA TRP A 10 -11.54 13.60 -28.24
C TRP A 10 -12.33 14.91 -28.26
N ALA A 11 -12.81 15.33 -29.44
CA ALA A 11 -13.73 16.47 -29.53
C ALA A 11 -15.06 16.20 -28.81
N THR A 12 -15.49 14.94 -28.72
CA THR A 12 -16.66 14.54 -27.93
C THR A 12 -16.39 14.68 -26.43
N TYR A 13 -15.25 14.21 -25.93
CA TYR A 13 -14.89 14.34 -24.51
C TYR A 13 -14.71 15.80 -24.08
N ASP A 14 -14.07 16.63 -24.90
CA ASP A 14 -13.94 18.08 -24.64
C ASP A 14 -15.32 18.73 -24.45
N ARG A 15 -16.27 18.45 -25.36
CA ARG A 15 -17.65 18.95 -25.25
C ARG A 15 -18.39 18.44 -24.03
N ILE A 16 -18.24 17.16 -23.68
CA ILE A 16 -18.93 16.59 -22.50
C ILE A 16 -18.40 17.26 -21.23
N LEU A 17 -17.08 17.38 -21.09
CA LEU A 17 -16.46 18.04 -19.94
C LEU A 17 -16.84 19.53 -19.86
N CYS A 18 -16.88 20.25 -20.98
CA CYS A 18 -17.31 21.65 -21.01
C CYS A 18 -18.82 21.83 -20.77
N ALA A 19 -19.63 20.77 -20.86
CA ALA A 19 -21.06 20.81 -20.59
C ALA A 19 -21.39 20.53 -19.12
N ILE A 20 -20.41 20.18 -18.29
CA ILE A 20 -20.58 20.04 -16.85
C ILE A 20 -20.95 21.42 -16.28
N ASN A 21 -22.01 21.48 -15.46
CA ASN A 21 -22.42 22.72 -14.78
C ASN A 21 -21.24 23.22 -13.92
N GLU A 22 -20.96 24.52 -14.01
CA GLU A 22 -19.87 25.18 -13.29
C GLU A 22 -19.95 24.95 -11.77
N GLU A 23 -21.17 24.88 -11.22
CA GLU A 23 -21.41 24.58 -9.79
C GLU A 23 -20.91 23.19 -9.36
N TYR A 24 -20.83 22.24 -10.30
CA TYR A 24 -20.36 20.87 -10.05
C TYR A 24 -18.97 20.61 -10.64
N ALA A 25 -18.28 21.64 -11.14
CA ALA A 25 -17.01 21.46 -11.83
C ALA A 25 -15.93 20.87 -10.91
N GLU A 26 -15.85 21.33 -9.66
CA GLU A 26 -14.91 20.81 -8.66
C GLU A 26 -15.24 19.36 -8.27
N TYR A 27 -16.52 19.04 -8.10
CA TYR A 27 -16.98 17.68 -7.79
C TYR A 27 -16.62 16.73 -8.93
N ALA A 28 -16.88 17.14 -10.17
CA ALA A 28 -16.48 16.38 -11.35
C ALA A 28 -14.96 16.16 -11.41
N MET A 29 -14.16 17.19 -11.11
CA MET A 29 -12.71 17.08 -11.09
C MET A 29 -12.24 16.04 -10.06
N ARG A 30 -12.76 16.08 -8.82
CA ARG A 30 -12.44 15.12 -7.75
C ARG A 30 -12.85 13.70 -8.14
N ILE A 31 -14.08 13.49 -8.61
CA ILE A 31 -14.58 12.17 -9.06
C ILE A 31 -13.68 11.62 -10.16
N LEU A 32 -13.45 12.39 -11.23
CA LEU A 32 -12.67 11.92 -12.38
C LEU A 32 -11.21 11.67 -11.98
N GLN A 33 -10.62 12.50 -11.11
CA GLN A 33 -9.25 12.32 -10.62
C GLN A 33 -9.10 10.98 -9.89
N TRP A 34 -9.98 10.72 -8.92
CA TRP A 34 -9.96 9.47 -8.15
C TRP A 34 -10.26 8.26 -9.03
N LEU A 35 -11.26 8.32 -9.92
CA LEU A 35 -11.55 7.21 -10.85
C LEU A 35 -10.41 6.92 -11.83
N THR A 36 -9.61 7.94 -12.18
CA THR A 36 -8.49 7.79 -13.11
C THR A 36 -7.28 7.13 -12.46
N PHE A 37 -7.01 7.48 -11.19
CA PHE A 37 -5.75 7.11 -10.53
C PHE A 37 -5.91 6.16 -9.35
N ALA A 38 -7.12 5.78 -8.96
CA ALA A 38 -7.35 4.88 -7.84
C ALA A 38 -6.62 3.54 -7.97
N ALA A 39 -6.07 3.03 -6.85
CA ALA A 39 -5.33 1.77 -6.81
C ALA A 39 -6.20 0.53 -7.16
N ARG A 40 -7.52 0.63 -6.99
CA ARG A 40 -8.53 -0.32 -7.44
C ARG A 40 -9.80 0.43 -7.87
N PRO A 41 -10.71 -0.20 -8.62
CA PRO A 41 -12.03 0.39 -8.87
C PRO A 41 -12.71 0.79 -7.55
N LEU A 42 -13.29 2.00 -7.54
CA LEU A 42 -13.98 2.53 -6.37
C LEU A 42 -15.39 1.96 -6.28
N LEU A 43 -15.78 1.65 -5.05
CA LEU A 43 -17.13 1.25 -4.73
C LEU A 43 -18.09 2.41 -4.98
N PHE A 44 -19.35 2.05 -5.21
CA PHE A 44 -20.41 3.02 -5.43
C PHE A 44 -20.52 4.03 -4.28
N GLU A 45 -20.41 3.56 -3.04
CA GLU A 45 -20.50 4.36 -1.81
C GLU A 45 -19.22 5.18 -1.56
N GLU A 46 -18.06 4.70 -2.00
CA GLU A 46 -16.78 5.41 -1.84
C GLU A 46 -16.74 6.72 -2.65
N VAL A 47 -17.33 6.74 -3.85
CA VAL A 47 -17.34 7.93 -4.71
C VAL A 47 -18.16 9.07 -4.09
N ALA A 48 -19.19 8.76 -3.31
CA ALA A 48 -19.98 9.79 -2.62
C ALA A 48 -19.13 10.59 -1.61
N GLU A 49 -18.21 9.93 -0.91
CA GLU A 49 -17.31 10.59 0.04
C GLU A 49 -16.11 11.26 -0.65
N VAL A 50 -15.68 10.77 -1.81
CA VAL A 50 -14.59 11.41 -2.59
C VAL A 50 -14.92 12.87 -2.94
N VAL A 51 -16.18 13.15 -3.27
CA VAL A 51 -16.62 14.50 -3.64
C VAL A 51 -16.41 15.50 -2.50
N ALA A 52 -16.62 15.04 -1.27
CA ALA A 52 -16.49 15.81 -0.04
C ALA A 52 -15.03 16.08 0.39
N ILE A 53 -14.03 15.59 -0.35
CA ILE A 53 -12.61 15.81 -0.03
C ILE A 53 -12.05 16.98 -0.84
N ASP A 54 -11.76 18.06 -0.15
CA ASP A 54 -11.02 19.21 -0.67
C ASP A 54 -9.73 19.45 0.11
N VAL A 55 -8.61 19.05 -0.48
CA VAL A 55 -7.27 19.16 0.13
C VAL A 55 -6.81 20.61 0.33
N ALA A 56 -7.50 21.61 -0.25
CA ALA A 56 -7.21 23.02 -0.04
C ALA A 56 -7.89 23.62 1.19
N ARG A 57 -8.85 22.90 1.81
CA ARG A 57 -9.62 23.35 2.97
C ARG A 57 -9.15 22.69 4.27
N ASP A 58 -9.50 23.33 5.39
CA ASP A 58 -9.32 22.79 6.75
C ASP A 58 -10.65 22.95 7.54
N PRO A 59 -11.35 21.85 7.87
CA PRO A 59 -11.02 20.46 7.55
C PRO A 59 -11.18 20.16 6.05
N ALA A 60 -10.39 19.22 5.52
CA ALA A 60 -10.47 18.85 4.09
C ALA A 60 -11.65 17.96 3.74
N PHE A 61 -12.16 17.17 4.68
CA PHE A 61 -13.35 16.35 4.43
C PHE A 61 -14.58 16.97 5.07
N ASP A 62 -15.55 17.38 4.27
CA ASP A 62 -16.81 17.94 4.77
C ASP A 62 -17.93 16.90 4.67
N ARG A 63 -18.41 16.43 5.83
CA ARG A 63 -19.46 15.41 5.89
C ARG A 63 -20.77 15.89 5.25
N ASP A 64 -21.04 17.19 5.29
CA ASP A 64 -22.26 17.79 4.75
C ASP A 64 -22.21 17.87 3.20
N GLU A 65 -21.04 17.70 2.59
CA GLU A 65 -20.86 17.64 1.13
C GLU A 65 -20.88 16.22 0.55
N VAL A 66 -21.01 15.20 1.40
CA VAL A 66 -21.11 13.80 0.93
C VAL A 66 -22.40 13.65 0.13
N LEU A 67 -22.30 13.07 -1.07
CA LEU A 67 -23.49 12.84 -1.91
C LEU A 67 -24.48 11.91 -1.20
N GLU A 68 -25.70 12.38 -0.96
CA GLU A 68 -26.77 11.56 -0.37
C GLU A 68 -27.13 10.37 -1.28
N ASP A 69 -27.19 10.60 -2.59
CA ASP A 69 -27.33 9.56 -3.60
C ASP A 69 -26.06 9.49 -4.45
N PRO A 70 -25.23 8.42 -4.33
CA PRO A 70 -24.03 8.29 -5.16
C PRO A 70 -24.32 8.17 -6.67
N LEU A 71 -25.58 7.97 -7.09
CA LEU A 71 -25.98 8.09 -8.50
C LEU A 71 -25.79 9.50 -9.05
N GLU A 72 -25.76 10.53 -8.20
CA GLU A 72 -25.49 11.91 -8.62
C GLU A 72 -24.12 12.04 -9.31
N ALA A 73 -23.15 11.18 -9.01
CA ALA A 73 -21.89 11.12 -9.74
C ALA A 73 -22.09 10.88 -11.26
N LEU A 74 -23.11 10.12 -11.66
CA LEU A 74 -23.49 9.95 -13.07
C LEU A 74 -24.12 11.22 -13.66
N ASN A 75 -24.84 12.00 -12.86
CA ASN A 75 -25.43 13.27 -13.32
C ASN A 75 -24.31 14.32 -13.51
N ILE A 76 -23.36 14.38 -12.57
CA ILE A 76 -22.23 15.30 -12.60
C ILE A 76 -21.27 14.98 -13.75
N CYS A 77 -20.85 13.71 -13.87
CA CYS A 77 -19.85 13.30 -14.87
C CYS A 77 -20.46 12.75 -16.17
N SER A 78 -21.79 12.67 -16.26
CA SER A 78 -22.53 12.21 -17.44
C SER A 78 -21.99 10.87 -17.99
N SER A 79 -21.88 10.75 -19.31
CA SER A 79 -21.36 9.57 -20.02
C SER A 79 -19.86 9.29 -19.83
N LEU A 80 -19.12 10.11 -19.08
CA LEU A 80 -17.71 9.86 -18.78
C LEU A 80 -17.52 8.75 -17.76
N VAL A 81 -18.56 8.44 -17.00
CA VAL A 81 -18.56 7.41 -15.95
C VAL A 81 -19.69 6.41 -16.17
N THR A 82 -19.56 5.25 -15.57
CA THR A 82 -20.54 4.16 -15.64
C THR A 82 -20.56 3.39 -14.34
N ILE A 83 -21.71 2.80 -14.02
CA ILE A 83 -21.84 1.86 -12.90
C ILE A 83 -21.75 0.45 -13.45
N THR A 84 -20.84 -0.32 -12.87
CA THR A 84 -20.70 -1.74 -13.17
C THR A 84 -20.63 -2.52 -11.86
N THR A 85 -20.38 -3.82 -11.94
CA THR A 85 -20.11 -4.64 -10.77
C THR A 85 -18.71 -5.23 -10.88
N ASN A 86 -18.02 -5.39 -9.75
CA ASN A 86 -16.82 -6.22 -9.77
C ASN A 86 -17.24 -7.65 -10.17
N LYS A 87 -16.45 -8.33 -11.00
CA LYS A 87 -16.68 -9.75 -11.22
C LYS A 87 -16.27 -10.45 -9.93
N ALA A 88 -17.15 -11.27 -9.36
CA ALA A 88 -16.84 -12.05 -8.16
C ALA A 88 -15.57 -12.89 -8.42
N GLU A 89 -14.45 -12.51 -7.84
CA GLU A 89 -13.25 -13.34 -7.85
C GLU A 89 -13.45 -14.50 -6.85
N GLY A 90 -14.15 -15.53 -7.32
CA GLY A 90 -14.41 -16.76 -6.57
C GLY A 90 -15.66 -16.73 -5.67
N ARG A 91 -15.96 -17.89 -5.06
CA ARG A 91 -17.21 -18.18 -4.32
C ARG A 91 -17.43 -17.38 -3.03
N TRP A 92 -16.56 -16.44 -2.67
CA TRP A 92 -16.44 -15.95 -1.29
C TRP A 92 -16.53 -14.43 -1.11
N ARG A 93 -16.51 -13.63 -2.19
CA ARG A 93 -16.73 -12.18 -2.09
C ARG A 93 -18.01 -11.80 -2.84
N PRO A 94 -18.94 -11.06 -2.19
CA PRO A 94 -20.16 -10.63 -2.86
C PRO A 94 -19.80 -9.68 -4.02
N THR A 95 -20.58 -9.77 -5.10
CA THR A 95 -20.57 -8.77 -6.17
C THR A 95 -20.87 -7.40 -5.57
N GLN A 96 -19.96 -6.45 -5.76
CA GLN A 96 -20.14 -5.06 -5.32
C GLN A 96 -20.34 -4.15 -6.51
N ARG A 97 -21.17 -3.11 -6.34
CA ARG A 97 -21.33 -2.06 -7.34
C ARG A 97 -20.10 -1.15 -7.29
N ILE A 98 -19.57 -0.84 -8.47
CA ILE A 98 -18.43 0.05 -8.63
C ILE A 98 -18.78 1.15 -9.63
N ILE A 99 -18.17 2.32 -9.45
CA ILE A 99 -18.17 3.38 -10.46
C ILE A 99 -16.82 3.33 -11.18
N ALA A 100 -16.85 3.40 -12.50
CA ALA A 100 -15.68 3.38 -13.35
C ALA A 100 -15.80 4.43 -14.46
N LEU A 101 -14.68 4.77 -15.09
CA LEU A 101 -14.72 5.54 -16.32
C LEU A 101 -15.49 4.75 -17.40
N GLY A 102 -16.36 5.43 -18.14
CA GLY A 102 -17.26 4.83 -19.12
C GLY A 102 -16.52 4.12 -20.26
N HIS A 103 -15.29 4.55 -20.56
CA HIS A 103 -14.41 3.89 -21.51
C HIS A 103 -12.94 4.22 -21.21
N TYR A 104 -12.01 3.30 -21.52
CA TYR A 104 -10.57 3.51 -21.33
C TYR A 104 -10.04 4.80 -21.99
N SER A 105 -10.60 5.18 -23.14
CA SER A 105 -10.19 6.42 -23.82
C SER A 105 -10.59 7.71 -23.12
N VAL A 106 -11.45 7.67 -22.09
CA VAL A 106 -11.72 8.83 -21.23
C VAL A 106 -10.45 9.15 -20.44
N GLN A 107 -9.87 8.13 -19.79
CA GLN A 107 -8.58 8.25 -19.09
C GLN A 107 -7.48 8.73 -20.03
N GLU A 108 -7.35 8.13 -21.22
CA GLU A 108 -6.36 8.55 -22.20
C GLU A 108 -6.48 10.05 -22.55
N TYR A 109 -7.71 10.57 -22.59
CA TYR A 109 -7.93 11.98 -22.89
C TYR A 109 -7.58 12.89 -21.71
N LEU A 110 -8.03 12.57 -20.49
CA LEU A 110 -7.78 13.35 -19.27
C LEU A 110 -6.29 13.54 -18.97
N VAL A 111 -5.47 12.53 -19.26
CA VAL A 111 -4.01 12.57 -19.03
C VAL A 111 -3.21 13.07 -20.24
N SER A 112 -3.85 13.31 -21.39
CA SER A 112 -3.16 13.72 -22.60
C SER A 112 -2.81 15.22 -22.61
N ASP A 113 -1.77 15.61 -23.35
CA ASP A 113 -1.48 17.03 -23.60
C ASP A 113 -2.55 17.75 -24.45
N ARG A 114 -3.45 16.99 -25.09
CA ARG A 114 -4.50 17.56 -25.95
C ARG A 114 -5.53 18.33 -25.15
N ILE A 115 -5.92 17.84 -23.98
CA ILE A 115 -6.91 18.52 -23.13
C ILE A 115 -6.40 19.90 -22.71
N LYS A 116 -5.09 20.07 -22.54
CA LYS A 116 -4.45 21.36 -22.22
C LYS A 116 -4.64 22.42 -23.31
N GLN A 117 -4.90 21.98 -24.55
CA GLN A 117 -5.14 22.85 -25.70
C GLN A 117 -6.65 23.11 -25.94
N GLY A 118 -7.52 22.34 -25.28
CA GLY A 118 -8.97 22.41 -25.42
C GLY A 118 -9.62 23.39 -24.44
N GLN A 119 -10.96 23.48 -24.50
CA GLN A 119 -11.72 24.26 -23.53
C GLN A 119 -11.83 23.52 -22.18
N ALA A 120 -11.71 22.20 -22.19
CA ALA A 120 -11.75 21.35 -20.99
C ALA A 120 -10.42 21.31 -20.19
N LYS A 121 -9.47 22.23 -20.45
CA LYS A 121 -8.11 22.21 -19.87
C LYS A 121 -8.05 22.13 -18.34
N GLN A 122 -9.08 22.61 -17.63
CA GLN A 122 -9.17 22.52 -16.17
C GLN A 122 -9.23 21.07 -15.66
N TYR A 123 -9.70 20.14 -16.49
CA TYR A 123 -9.77 18.71 -16.17
C TYR A 123 -8.50 17.95 -16.60
N SER A 124 -7.43 18.66 -17.00
CA SER A 124 -6.15 18.03 -17.32
C SER A 124 -5.55 17.41 -16.07
N MET A 125 -5.11 16.15 -16.19
CA MET A 125 -4.56 15.41 -15.06
C MET A 125 -3.09 15.09 -15.30
N GLN A 126 -2.24 15.53 -14.37
CA GLN A 126 -0.86 15.07 -14.29
C GLN A 126 -0.77 13.96 -13.22
N GLU A 127 -0.12 12.85 -13.57
CA GLU A 127 -0.10 11.64 -12.73
C GLU A 127 0.45 11.91 -11.33
N VAL A 128 1.58 12.61 -11.23
CA VAL A 128 2.23 12.94 -9.94
C VAL A 128 1.32 13.83 -9.09
N GLU A 129 0.75 14.90 -9.68
CA GLU A 129 -0.16 15.82 -8.98
C GLU A 129 -1.43 15.12 -8.50
N CYS A 130 -1.99 14.21 -9.31
CA CYS A 130 -3.18 13.44 -8.92
C CYS A 130 -2.88 12.44 -7.81
N HIS A 131 -1.73 11.76 -7.86
CA HIS A 131 -1.33 10.89 -6.77
C HIS A 131 -1.05 11.65 -5.48
N ASN A 132 -0.45 12.83 -5.55
CA ASN A 132 -0.31 13.72 -4.41
C ASN A 132 -1.67 14.13 -3.83
N ALA A 133 -2.62 14.58 -4.66
CA ALA A 133 -3.95 14.94 -4.21
C ALA A 133 -4.69 13.78 -3.53
N ILE A 134 -4.60 12.56 -4.09
CA ILE A 134 -5.21 11.36 -3.48
C ILE A 134 -4.51 10.99 -2.18
N THR A 135 -3.17 11.08 -2.10
CA THR A 135 -2.42 10.86 -0.87
C THR A 135 -2.83 11.85 0.21
N LYS A 136 -2.84 13.16 -0.08
CA LYS A 136 -3.28 14.20 0.85
C LYS A 136 -4.71 13.98 1.29
N GLY A 137 -5.63 13.78 0.35
CA GLY A 137 -7.03 13.50 0.61
C GLY A 137 -7.22 12.28 1.51
N SER A 138 -6.47 11.19 1.26
CA SER A 138 -6.53 9.99 2.09
C SER A 138 -6.00 10.24 3.51
N LEU A 139 -4.86 10.91 3.65
CA LEU A 139 -4.27 11.19 4.95
C LEU A 139 -5.12 12.16 5.78
N MET A 140 -5.68 13.19 5.15
CA MET A 140 -6.57 14.15 5.79
C MET A 140 -7.91 13.50 6.16
N TYR A 141 -8.47 12.64 5.29
CA TYR A 141 -9.67 11.84 5.61
C TYR A 141 -9.44 10.99 6.87
N LEU A 142 -8.33 10.25 6.93
CA LEU A 142 -7.97 9.44 8.11
C LEU A 142 -7.75 10.29 9.36
N ALA A 143 -7.24 11.52 9.21
CA ALA A 143 -7.02 12.44 10.32
C ALA A 143 -8.32 12.84 11.05
N HIS A 144 -9.50 12.60 10.47
CA HIS A 144 -10.78 12.90 11.13
C HIS A 144 -11.11 11.92 12.26
N PHE A 145 -10.52 10.71 12.23
CA PHE A 145 -10.70 9.71 13.27
C PHE A 145 -9.84 10.02 14.50
N GLN A 146 -10.19 11.10 15.21
CA GLN A 146 -9.54 11.52 16.46
C GLN A 146 -10.09 10.81 17.70
N GLN A 147 -11.27 10.21 17.59
CA GLN A 147 -11.89 9.41 18.65
C GLN A 147 -11.75 7.92 18.35
N SER A 148 -12.01 7.06 19.35
CA SER A 148 -12.05 5.61 19.12
C SER A 148 -13.07 5.26 18.04
N LEU A 149 -12.65 4.49 17.04
CA LEU A 149 -13.55 3.95 16.02
C LEU A 149 -14.58 3.00 16.65
N SER A 150 -15.84 3.17 16.24
CA SER A 150 -16.92 2.22 16.50
C SER A 150 -17.39 1.60 15.20
N THR A 151 -18.16 0.51 15.29
CA THR A 151 -18.77 -0.14 14.12
C THR A 151 -19.66 0.83 13.35
N GLU A 152 -20.43 1.67 14.04
CA GLU A 152 -21.32 2.65 13.43
C GLU A 152 -20.54 3.73 12.65
N ILE A 153 -19.43 4.21 13.20
CA ILE A 153 -18.55 5.18 12.50
C ILE A 153 -17.97 4.53 11.25
N LEU A 154 -17.54 3.27 11.34
CA LEU A 154 -16.97 2.54 10.21
C LEU A 154 -18.01 2.30 9.11
N GLU A 155 -19.22 1.87 9.46
CA GLU A 155 -20.33 1.68 8.53
C GLU A 155 -20.74 2.97 7.83
N ALA A 156 -20.63 4.11 8.54
CA ALA A 156 -20.86 5.42 7.97
C ALA A 156 -19.70 5.92 7.09
N SER A 157 -18.49 5.36 7.19
CA SER A 157 -17.28 5.91 6.56
C SER A 157 -16.81 5.04 5.38
N ALA A 158 -17.52 5.12 4.26
CA ALA A 158 -17.35 4.21 3.12
C ALA A 158 -15.91 4.17 2.57
N LEU A 159 -15.21 5.31 2.57
CA LEU A 159 -13.88 5.49 2.02
C LEU A 159 -12.74 5.19 3.03
N ALA A 160 -13.06 4.93 4.30
CA ALA A 160 -12.07 4.72 5.36
C ALA A 160 -11.12 3.56 5.07
N LYS A 161 -11.66 2.41 4.61
CA LYS A 161 -10.83 1.24 4.29
C LYS A 161 -9.92 1.50 3.09
N TYR A 162 -10.45 2.12 2.04
CA TYR A 162 -9.66 2.47 0.85
C TYR A 162 -8.49 3.38 1.21
N THR A 163 -8.77 4.46 1.95
CA THR A 163 -7.75 5.44 2.33
C THR A 163 -6.69 4.82 3.22
N ALA A 164 -7.08 4.02 4.23
CA ALA A 164 -6.17 3.30 5.12
C ALA A 164 -5.25 2.32 4.39
N GLU A 165 -5.76 1.62 3.37
CA GLU A 165 -5.03 0.61 2.60
C GLU A 165 -4.09 1.23 1.54
N PHE A 166 -4.57 2.24 0.81
CA PHE A 166 -3.91 2.65 -0.44
C PHE A 166 -3.14 3.98 -0.39
N TRP A 167 -3.24 4.77 0.69
CA TRP A 167 -2.53 6.07 0.79
C TRP A 167 -1.01 5.92 0.52
N SER A 168 -0.40 4.85 1.05
CA SER A 168 1.05 4.60 0.93
C SER A 168 1.46 4.20 -0.49
N SER A 169 0.56 3.56 -1.23
CA SER A 169 0.78 3.21 -2.64
C SER A 169 0.76 4.45 -3.53
N HIS A 170 -0.11 5.41 -3.23
CA HIS A 170 -0.12 6.71 -3.91
C HIS A 170 1.11 7.55 -3.53
N LEU A 171 1.52 7.55 -2.26
CA LEU A 171 2.72 8.26 -1.80
C LEU A 171 3.99 7.79 -2.51
N LYS A 172 4.11 6.50 -2.85
CA LYS A 172 5.27 5.98 -3.58
C LYS A 172 5.38 6.49 -5.02
N LYS A 173 4.27 6.96 -5.61
CA LYS A 173 4.24 7.42 -6.99
C LYS A 173 4.60 8.89 -7.17
N MET A 174 4.68 9.66 -6.08
CA MET A 174 4.99 11.09 -6.11
C MET A 174 6.48 11.42 -5.96
N GLY A 175 7.32 10.46 -5.55
CA GLY A 175 8.74 10.72 -5.24
C GLY A 175 8.91 11.51 -3.94
N ASP A 176 9.97 12.32 -3.84
CA ASP A 176 10.33 13.08 -2.64
C ASP A 176 9.56 14.40 -2.53
N GLU A 177 8.26 14.32 -2.21
CA GLU A 177 7.45 15.51 -1.93
C GLU A 177 7.33 15.76 -0.41
N ALA A 178 7.66 16.99 0.00
CA ALA A 178 7.77 17.36 1.42
C ALA A 178 6.42 17.35 2.16
N GLU A 179 5.33 17.80 1.53
CA GLU A 179 4.06 17.98 2.21
C GLU A 179 3.35 16.65 2.53
N GLY A 180 3.30 15.73 1.56
CA GLY A 180 2.81 14.37 1.79
C GLY A 180 3.59 13.66 2.91
N SER A 181 4.91 13.91 2.98
CA SER A 181 5.75 13.37 4.04
C SER A 181 5.38 13.89 5.43
N LEU A 182 5.05 15.18 5.57
CA LEU A 182 4.62 15.76 6.84
C LEU A 182 3.27 15.19 7.32
N LEU A 183 2.30 15.04 6.42
CA LEU A 183 1.02 14.41 6.75
C LEU A 183 1.19 12.95 7.18
N THR A 184 2.05 12.19 6.49
CA THR A 184 2.35 10.81 6.87
C THR A 184 3.03 10.73 8.25
N ILE A 185 3.97 11.62 8.55
CA ILE A 185 4.59 11.69 9.88
C ILE A 185 3.55 12.02 10.96
N SER A 186 2.58 12.89 10.67
CA SER A 186 1.47 13.19 11.60
C SER A 186 0.55 11.98 11.81
N LEU A 187 0.22 11.24 10.75
CA LEU A 187 -0.55 9.99 10.83
C LEU A 187 0.17 8.94 11.68
N MET A 188 1.48 8.81 11.49
CA MET A 188 2.34 7.82 12.16
C MET A 188 2.84 8.28 13.55
N SER A 189 2.17 9.25 14.16
CA SER A 189 2.52 9.75 15.50
C SER A 189 1.83 8.90 16.56
N ALA A 190 2.58 8.08 17.31
CA ALA A 190 2.04 7.10 18.25
C ALA A 190 1.29 7.71 19.46
N ASP A 191 1.49 9.00 19.72
CA ASP A 191 0.77 9.80 20.71
C ASP A 191 -0.63 10.22 20.24
N LYS A 192 -0.94 10.06 18.95
CA LYS A 192 -2.24 10.42 18.37
C LYS A 192 -3.13 9.20 18.17
N PRO A 193 -4.44 9.28 18.47
CA PRO A 193 -5.41 8.22 18.18
C PRO A 193 -5.46 7.82 16.71
N THR A 194 -5.13 8.75 15.80
CA THR A 194 -5.12 8.53 14.35
C THR A 194 -4.21 7.38 13.95
N TYR A 195 -3.06 7.20 14.61
CA TYR A 195 -2.15 6.10 14.32
C TYR A 195 -2.79 4.74 14.62
N LEU A 196 -3.38 4.60 15.82
CA LEU A 196 -4.10 3.39 16.21
C LEU A 196 -5.28 3.12 15.29
N ASN A 197 -6.06 4.15 14.98
CA ASN A 197 -7.23 4.03 14.11
C ASN A 197 -6.86 3.63 12.68
N TRP A 198 -5.73 4.10 12.16
CA TRP A 198 -5.21 3.62 10.89
C TRP A 198 -4.94 2.10 10.92
N ILE A 199 -4.25 1.60 11.94
CA ILE A 199 -3.98 0.16 12.06
C ILE A 199 -5.25 -0.67 12.30
N ARG A 200 -6.23 -0.12 13.03
CA ARG A 200 -7.56 -0.75 13.21
C ARG A 200 -8.32 -0.87 11.88
N LEU A 201 -8.24 0.14 11.02
CA LEU A 201 -8.86 0.14 9.69
C LEU A 201 -8.14 -0.80 8.72
N HIS A 202 -6.81 -0.81 8.77
CA HIS A 202 -5.97 -1.64 7.92
C HIS A 202 -4.60 -1.87 8.58
N ASP A 203 -4.30 -3.11 8.95
CA ASP A 203 -2.98 -3.51 9.44
C ASP A 203 -2.12 -4.02 8.26
N PRO A 204 -1.03 -3.33 7.89
CA PRO A 204 -0.15 -3.77 6.80
C PRO A 204 0.50 -5.14 7.03
N ASP A 205 0.59 -5.62 8.29
CA ASP A 205 1.02 -7.00 8.56
C ASP A 205 -0.05 -8.01 8.14
N ARG A 206 -1.32 -7.62 8.09
CA ARG A 206 -2.46 -8.51 7.84
C ARG A 206 -3.40 -7.95 6.77
N PRO A 207 -2.92 -7.75 5.53
CA PRO A 207 -3.63 -7.02 4.48
C PRO A 207 -4.93 -7.70 3.99
N TYR A 208 -5.18 -8.94 4.40
CA TYR A 208 -6.38 -9.70 4.01
C TYR A 208 -7.40 -9.82 5.14
N GLU A 209 -7.12 -9.28 6.32
CA GLU A 209 -8.05 -9.24 7.44
C GLU A 209 -8.99 -8.02 7.33
N GLU A 210 -10.20 -8.15 7.86
CA GLU A 210 -11.13 -7.04 8.00
C GLU A 210 -10.68 -6.09 9.13
N PRO A 211 -11.23 -4.86 9.20
CA PRO A 211 -10.92 -3.94 10.29
C PRO A 211 -11.10 -4.58 11.67
N ASP A 212 -10.11 -4.37 12.54
CA ASP A 212 -10.02 -4.95 13.87
C ASP A 212 -10.02 -3.82 14.91
N LEU A 213 -11.22 -3.48 15.41
CA LEU A 213 -11.43 -2.35 16.33
C LEU A 213 -10.90 -2.65 17.75
N ASP A 214 -10.63 -3.91 18.08
CA ASP A 214 -10.17 -4.35 19.41
C ASP A 214 -8.66 -4.17 19.61
N ARG A 215 -7.92 -3.78 18.55
CA ARG A 215 -6.48 -3.45 18.66
C ARG A 215 -6.22 -2.35 19.69
N SER A 216 -5.08 -2.43 20.36
CA SER A 216 -4.58 -1.43 21.30
C SER A 216 -3.17 -0.98 20.90
N LEU A 217 -2.70 0.14 21.46
CA LEU A 217 -1.35 0.63 21.18
C LEU A 217 -0.26 -0.37 21.59
N GLU A 218 -0.49 -1.19 22.63
CA GLU A 218 0.50 -2.20 23.04
C GLU A 218 0.57 -3.41 22.09
N SER A 219 -0.45 -3.62 21.26
CA SER A 219 -0.53 -4.78 20.36
C SER A 219 -0.12 -4.49 18.90
N ILE A 220 0.17 -3.23 18.58
CA ILE A 220 0.63 -2.80 17.26
C ILE A 220 2.13 -2.47 17.28
N ALA A 221 2.77 -2.52 16.10
CA ALA A 221 4.19 -2.21 15.99
C ALA A 221 4.47 -0.71 16.03
N THR A 222 5.75 -0.32 16.01
CA THR A 222 6.15 1.10 16.02
C THR A 222 5.93 1.76 14.65
N PRO A 223 5.79 3.10 14.61
CA PRO A 223 5.79 3.86 13.36
C PRO A 223 6.95 3.52 12.42
N LEU A 224 8.16 3.40 12.97
CA LEU A 224 9.36 3.05 12.21
C LEU A 224 9.25 1.66 11.59
N TYR A 225 8.66 0.70 12.30
CA TYR A 225 8.40 -0.64 11.77
C TYR A 225 7.48 -0.57 10.54
N TYR A 226 6.34 0.12 10.61
CA TYR A 226 5.43 0.18 9.47
C TYR A 226 5.97 1.01 8.31
N ALA A 227 6.69 2.10 8.56
CA ALA A 227 7.40 2.83 7.52
C ALA A 227 8.41 1.92 6.80
N ALA A 228 9.14 1.08 7.55
CA ALA A 228 10.08 0.13 7.01
C ALA A 228 9.40 -1.01 6.23
N LEU A 229 8.32 -1.59 6.77
CA LEU A 229 7.52 -2.62 6.11
C LEU A 229 6.92 -2.12 4.79
N LEU A 230 6.45 -0.87 4.78
CA LEU A 230 5.89 -0.22 3.61
C LEU A 230 6.97 0.32 2.68
N GLY A 231 8.26 0.32 3.02
CA GLY A 231 9.33 0.80 2.14
C GLY A 231 9.30 2.32 1.92
N LEU A 232 8.91 3.09 2.94
CA LEU A 232 8.77 4.54 2.88
C LEU A 232 10.09 5.22 3.27
N SER A 233 11.11 5.14 2.41
CA SER A 233 12.49 5.60 2.70
C SER A 233 12.56 7.00 3.34
N THR A 234 11.87 7.98 2.77
CA THR A 234 11.85 9.37 3.25
C THR A 234 11.23 9.46 4.65
N ILE A 235 10.16 8.71 4.90
CA ILE A 235 9.50 8.65 6.22
C ILE A 235 10.37 7.95 7.25
N THR A 236 11.01 6.83 6.86
CA THR A 236 11.98 6.12 7.71
C THR A 236 13.09 7.05 8.16
N GLY A 237 13.68 7.83 7.24
CA GLY A 237 14.73 8.80 7.56
C GLY A 237 14.26 9.87 8.54
N LEU A 238 13.12 10.48 8.27
CA LEU A 238 12.53 11.50 9.16
C LEU A 238 12.22 10.96 10.56
N LEU A 239 11.72 9.73 10.67
CA LEU A 239 11.45 9.10 11.97
C LEU A 239 12.76 8.84 12.75
N LEU A 240 13.79 8.33 12.08
CA LEU A 240 15.11 8.10 12.69
C LEU A 240 15.78 9.40 13.13
N ASP A 241 15.69 10.46 12.31
CA ASP A 241 16.22 11.78 12.66
C ASP A 241 15.47 12.42 13.84
N LYS A 242 14.19 12.08 14.01
CA LYS A 242 13.39 12.44 15.21
C LYS A 242 13.65 11.56 16.43
N GLY A 243 14.60 10.62 16.35
CA GLY A 243 15.01 9.78 17.47
C GLY A 243 14.20 8.49 17.65
N ALA A 244 13.50 8.01 16.63
CA ALA A 244 12.91 6.68 16.68
C ALA A 244 13.99 5.61 16.93
N ASP A 245 13.73 4.68 17.85
CA ASP A 245 14.66 3.60 18.16
C ASP A 245 14.72 2.59 17.01
N ALA A 246 15.85 2.55 16.30
CA ALA A 246 16.12 1.64 15.19
C ALA A 246 16.03 0.15 15.59
N ASN A 247 16.16 -0.15 16.88
CA ASN A 247 16.18 -1.50 17.44
C ASN A 247 14.89 -1.89 18.16
N ALA A 248 13.87 -1.02 18.14
CA ALA A 248 12.59 -1.32 18.75
C ALA A 248 12.01 -2.63 18.21
N GLN A 249 11.69 -3.55 19.12
CA GLN A 249 11.07 -4.83 18.77
C GLN A 249 9.55 -4.68 18.67
N GLY A 250 8.95 -5.38 17.72
CA GLY A 250 7.51 -5.37 17.50
C GLY A 250 7.12 -5.80 16.08
N GLY A 251 5.82 -6.03 15.90
CA GLY A 251 5.24 -6.46 14.63
C GLY A 251 5.56 -7.91 14.26
N ARG A 252 4.95 -8.37 13.18
CA ARG A 252 5.09 -9.74 12.66
C ARG A 252 6.53 -10.15 12.37
N TYR A 253 7.31 -9.25 11.76
CA TYR A 253 8.68 -9.55 11.32
C TYR A 253 9.73 -9.39 12.42
N GLY A 254 9.38 -8.80 13.56
CA GLY A 254 10.22 -8.70 14.76
C GLY A 254 10.80 -7.29 15.01
N ASN A 255 11.28 -6.60 13.97
CA ASN A 255 11.69 -5.19 14.02
C ASN A 255 11.71 -4.56 12.61
N ALA A 256 12.02 -3.27 12.53
CA ALA A 256 12.03 -2.51 11.28
C ALA A 256 13.01 -3.06 10.23
N LEU A 257 14.23 -3.46 10.63
CA LEU A 257 15.24 -4.02 9.72
C LEU A 257 14.76 -5.36 9.14
N GLN A 258 14.18 -6.22 9.97
CA GLN A 258 13.62 -7.50 9.53
C GLN A 258 12.43 -7.30 8.59
N ALA A 259 11.54 -6.34 8.87
CA ALA A 259 10.39 -6.03 8.03
C ALA A 259 10.81 -5.50 6.64
N ALA A 260 11.74 -4.54 6.60
CA ALA A 260 12.31 -4.04 5.35
C ALA A 260 13.01 -5.15 4.56
N SER A 261 13.76 -6.01 5.26
CA SER A 261 14.48 -7.12 4.65
C SER A 261 13.55 -8.15 4.04
N ALA A 262 12.47 -8.50 4.73
CA ALA A 262 11.45 -9.44 4.27
C ALA A 262 10.68 -8.95 3.03
N ARG A 263 10.67 -7.64 2.78
CA ARG A 263 9.98 -7.01 1.66
C ARG A 263 10.92 -6.51 0.55
N GLY A 264 12.23 -6.61 0.76
CA GLY A 264 13.23 -6.23 -0.24
C GLY A 264 13.47 -4.73 -0.37
N HIS A 265 13.20 -3.94 0.69
CA HIS A 265 13.34 -2.48 0.64
C HIS A 265 14.79 -2.07 0.89
N GLU A 266 15.63 -2.18 -0.13
CA GLU A 266 17.09 -1.95 -0.08
C GLU A 266 17.48 -0.63 0.59
N GLN A 267 16.93 0.50 0.12
CA GLN A 267 17.24 1.83 0.66
C GLN A 267 16.90 1.96 2.16
N VAL A 268 15.80 1.35 2.59
CA VAL A 268 15.38 1.36 3.99
C VAL A 268 16.32 0.49 4.83
N VAL A 269 16.75 -0.67 4.31
CA VAL A 269 17.71 -1.55 4.98
C VAL A 269 19.04 -0.85 5.18
N GLU A 270 19.60 -0.22 4.14
CA GLU A 270 20.85 0.54 4.25
C GLU A 270 20.74 1.65 5.29
N MET A 271 19.68 2.45 5.22
CA MET A 271 19.43 3.55 6.14
C MET A 271 19.32 3.09 7.60
N LEU A 272 18.58 2.01 7.87
CA LEU A 272 18.45 1.45 9.21
C LEU A 272 19.79 0.98 9.77
N LEU A 273 20.61 0.30 8.95
CA LEU A 273 21.94 -0.17 9.34
C LEU A 273 22.89 1.00 9.62
N ASP A 274 22.87 2.04 8.79
CA ASP A 274 23.67 3.25 8.98
C ASP A 274 23.26 4.02 10.24
N LYS A 275 22.00 3.91 10.65
CA LYS A 275 21.47 4.45 11.91
C LYS A 275 21.58 3.49 13.10
N GLY A 276 22.35 2.40 12.96
CA GLY A 276 22.73 1.52 14.07
C GLY A 276 21.71 0.44 14.41
N ALA A 277 20.86 0.03 13.46
CA ALA A 277 20.04 -1.18 13.62
C ALA A 277 20.94 -2.41 13.81
N ASP A 278 20.61 -3.24 14.79
CA ASP A 278 21.34 -4.45 15.14
C ASP A 278 21.07 -5.53 14.11
N ILE A 279 22.06 -5.72 13.24
CA ILE A 279 22.06 -6.76 12.21
C ILE A 279 21.95 -8.19 12.78
N LYS A 280 22.26 -8.36 14.07
CA LYS A 280 22.18 -9.64 14.80
C LYS A 280 20.90 -9.75 15.62
N ALA A 281 19.97 -8.80 15.54
CA ALA A 281 18.70 -8.90 16.23
C ALA A 281 17.97 -10.18 15.80
N HIS A 282 17.38 -10.87 16.79
CA HIS A 282 16.58 -12.06 16.58
C HIS A 282 15.14 -11.84 17.04
N GLY A 283 14.17 -12.26 16.25
CA GLY A 283 12.75 -12.07 16.53
C GLY A 283 11.86 -12.34 15.32
N GLY A 284 10.56 -12.21 15.54
CA GLY A 284 9.54 -12.36 14.50
C GLY A 284 9.48 -13.74 13.84
N GLU A 285 8.72 -13.82 12.75
CA GLU A 285 8.45 -15.08 12.02
C GLU A 285 9.71 -15.70 11.38
N PHE A 286 10.68 -14.88 10.99
CA PHE A 286 11.81 -15.32 10.15
C PHE A 286 13.15 -15.40 10.90
N GLY A 287 13.19 -15.12 12.20
CA GLY A 287 14.40 -15.24 12.99
C GLY A 287 15.30 -14.00 12.92
N ASN A 288 15.92 -13.67 11.79
CA ASN A 288 16.75 -12.46 11.63
C ASN A 288 16.61 -11.82 10.23
N ALA A 289 17.24 -10.66 10.02
CA ALA A 289 17.13 -9.88 8.78
C ALA A 289 17.62 -10.65 7.54
N LEU A 290 18.75 -11.36 7.66
CA LEU A 290 19.33 -12.15 6.56
C LEU A 290 18.43 -13.32 6.16
N GLN A 291 17.84 -14.00 7.15
CA GLN A 291 16.88 -15.08 6.93
C GLN A 291 15.60 -14.56 6.28
N ALA A 292 15.09 -13.42 6.74
CA ALA A 292 13.93 -12.75 6.17
C ALA A 292 14.15 -12.40 4.68
N ALA A 293 15.28 -11.76 4.35
CA ALA A 293 15.63 -11.42 2.97
C ALA A 293 15.82 -12.66 2.08
N SER A 294 16.48 -13.70 2.61
CA SER A 294 16.72 -14.95 1.88
C SER A 294 15.43 -15.69 1.56
N LEU A 295 14.49 -15.76 2.50
CA LEU A 295 13.18 -16.38 2.29
C LEU A 295 12.30 -15.57 1.33
N GLY A 296 12.41 -14.24 1.34
CA GLY A 296 11.76 -13.35 0.37
C GLY A 296 12.39 -13.38 -1.03
N GLY A 297 13.61 -13.93 -1.17
CA GLY A 297 14.35 -13.95 -2.44
C GLY A 297 14.95 -12.60 -2.83
N HIS A 298 15.22 -11.73 -1.86
CA HIS A 298 15.73 -10.37 -2.07
C HIS A 298 17.25 -10.35 -2.12
N GLU A 299 17.82 -10.69 -3.29
CA GLU A 299 19.27 -10.88 -3.47
C GLU A 299 20.09 -9.64 -3.08
N GLN A 300 19.66 -8.45 -3.48
CA GLN A 300 20.36 -7.20 -3.18
C GLN A 300 20.40 -6.92 -1.66
N VAL A 301 19.29 -7.14 -0.96
CA VAL A 301 19.24 -7.00 0.50
C VAL A 301 20.15 -8.02 1.18
N VAL A 302 20.20 -9.26 0.67
CA VAL A 302 21.13 -10.28 1.17
C VAL A 302 22.58 -9.79 1.03
N GLU A 303 22.96 -9.24 -0.13
CA GLU A 303 24.30 -8.68 -0.35
C GLU A 303 24.60 -7.54 0.64
N ILE A 304 23.70 -6.55 0.76
CA ILE A 304 23.84 -5.43 1.71
C ILE A 304 24.07 -5.95 3.15
N LEU A 305 23.27 -6.91 3.60
CA LEU A 305 23.38 -7.47 4.94
C LEU A 305 24.71 -8.21 5.16
N LEU A 306 25.18 -8.98 4.17
CA LEU A 306 26.46 -9.69 4.26
C LEU A 306 27.63 -8.71 4.29
N ASP A 307 27.60 -7.66 3.46
CA ASP A 307 28.61 -6.62 3.42
C ASP A 307 28.67 -5.83 4.74
N LYS A 308 27.53 -5.65 5.40
CA LYS A 308 27.42 -5.03 6.74
C LYS A 308 27.70 -6.02 7.89
N GLY A 309 28.15 -7.24 7.58
CA GLY A 309 28.67 -8.21 8.55
C GLY A 309 27.62 -9.16 9.16
N ALA A 310 26.48 -9.38 8.48
CA ALA A 310 25.52 -10.40 8.90
C ALA A 310 26.15 -11.79 8.88
N ASN A 311 25.96 -12.55 9.97
CA ASN A 311 26.51 -13.90 10.06
C ASN A 311 25.63 -14.91 9.31
N VAL A 312 26.16 -15.47 8.23
CA VAL A 312 25.53 -16.54 7.42
C VAL A 312 25.13 -17.76 8.27
N ASN A 313 25.89 -18.04 9.33
CA ASN A 313 25.72 -19.23 10.17
C ASN A 313 24.78 -19.01 11.37
N ALA A 314 24.02 -17.92 11.43
CA ALA A 314 23.16 -17.59 12.56
C ALA A 314 21.91 -18.51 12.75
N LEU A 315 21.82 -19.66 12.06
CA LEU A 315 20.74 -20.66 12.24
C LEU A 315 21.21 -21.92 12.97
N SER A 316 20.62 -22.20 14.15
CA SER A 316 20.21 -23.54 14.65
C SER A 316 20.10 -23.71 16.19
N LYS A 317 20.20 -22.66 17.02
CA LYS A 317 20.17 -22.89 18.49
C LYS A 317 18.78 -23.15 19.12
N LYS A 318 17.68 -23.17 18.36
CA LYS A 318 16.33 -23.33 18.95
C LYS A 318 15.62 -24.67 18.68
N VAL A 319 16.27 -25.67 18.09
CA VAL A 319 15.60 -26.95 17.77
C VAL A 319 16.43 -28.19 18.18
N VAL A 320 16.97 -28.19 19.41
CA VAL A 320 17.54 -29.42 19.99
C VAL A 320 16.95 -29.79 21.35
N ALA A 321 15.86 -29.14 21.78
CA ALA A 321 15.23 -29.42 23.08
C ALA A 321 13.71 -29.66 22.99
N SER A 322 13.24 -30.35 21.96
CA SER A 322 12.00 -31.13 22.01
C SER A 322 11.90 -31.95 20.72
N GLY A 323 11.83 -33.27 20.85
CA GLY A 323 11.73 -34.19 19.72
C GLY A 323 10.43 -34.03 18.93
N GLY A 324 10.45 -33.16 17.94
CA GLY A 324 9.44 -33.07 16.88
C GLY A 324 10.14 -33.12 15.52
N SER A 325 9.78 -34.08 14.68
CA SER A 325 10.37 -34.30 13.36
C SER A 325 10.42 -33.02 12.53
N TYR A 326 11.60 -32.70 12.02
CA TYR A 326 11.79 -31.66 11.02
C TYR A 326 11.05 -32.04 9.73
N ILE A 327 10.16 -31.15 9.30
CA ILE A 327 9.75 -31.05 7.91
C ILE A 327 10.87 -30.23 7.25
N SER A 328 11.67 -30.87 6.39
CA SER A 328 12.74 -30.19 5.67
C SER A 328 12.13 -29.19 4.69
N ALA A 329 12.89 -28.16 4.29
CA ALA A 329 12.47 -27.20 3.26
C ALA A 329 12.15 -27.83 1.89
N PHE A 330 12.38 -29.14 1.71
CA PHE A 330 11.94 -29.92 0.55
C PHE A 330 10.51 -30.46 0.65
N ASP A 331 9.95 -30.64 1.86
CA ASP A 331 8.67 -31.33 2.06
C ASP A 331 7.45 -30.40 1.99
N MET A 332 7.63 -29.08 2.09
CA MET A 332 6.56 -28.11 1.79
C MET A 332 6.26 -28.00 0.28
N ALA A 333 7.13 -28.53 -0.58
CA ALA A 333 6.91 -28.57 -2.03
C ALA A 333 6.06 -29.77 -2.50
N ALA A 334 5.59 -30.64 -1.59
CA ALA A 334 4.91 -31.89 -1.93
C ALA A 334 3.52 -32.09 -1.28
N VAL A 335 2.82 -31.03 -0.89
CA VAL A 335 1.38 -31.14 -0.58
C VAL A 335 0.58 -31.29 -1.90
N PRO A 336 -0.33 -32.27 -2.05
CA PRO A 336 -0.98 -32.53 -3.33
C PRO A 336 -1.82 -31.32 -3.77
N LYS A 337 -1.65 -30.92 -5.03
CA LYS A 337 -2.48 -29.92 -5.72
C LYS A 337 -3.97 -30.17 -5.47
N ARG A 338 -4.62 -29.38 -4.61
CA ARG A 338 -6.05 -29.10 -4.78
C ARG A 338 -6.15 -28.03 -5.88
N ARG A 339 -6.59 -28.48 -7.05
CA ARG A 339 -6.65 -27.70 -8.29
C ARG A 339 -7.54 -26.47 -8.12
N GLY A 340 -7.01 -25.30 -8.49
CA GLY A 340 -7.82 -24.10 -8.77
C GLY A 340 -7.53 -22.89 -7.89
N VAL A 341 -6.27 -22.55 -7.60
CA VAL A 341 -5.89 -21.21 -7.16
C VAL A 341 -4.57 -20.85 -7.86
N SER A 342 -4.59 -19.75 -8.60
CA SER A 342 -3.41 -19.20 -9.29
C SER A 342 -2.45 -18.61 -8.27
N THR A 343 -1.53 -19.43 -7.77
CA THR A 343 -0.29 -18.91 -7.19
C THR A 343 0.53 -18.35 -8.35
N HIS A 344 0.87 -17.06 -8.31
CA HIS A 344 2.04 -16.64 -9.07
C HIS A 344 3.26 -17.19 -8.32
N PRO A 345 4.00 -18.14 -8.89
CA PRO A 345 5.24 -18.61 -8.29
C PRO A 345 6.29 -17.49 -8.37
N PRO A 346 7.32 -17.49 -7.50
CA PRO A 346 8.46 -16.60 -7.68
C PRO A 346 9.05 -16.80 -9.07
N LYS A 347 9.15 -15.72 -9.85
CA LYS A 347 9.80 -15.72 -11.15
C LYS A 347 11.31 -15.72 -10.95
N ARG A 348 11.89 -16.92 -10.84
CA ARG A 348 13.22 -17.39 -11.29
C ARG A 348 13.75 -18.45 -10.31
N PRO A 349 14.34 -19.55 -10.80
CA PRO A 349 15.06 -20.48 -9.92
C PRO A 349 16.27 -19.76 -9.32
N LEU A 350 16.48 -19.96 -8.01
CA LEU A 350 17.68 -19.54 -7.27
C LEU A 350 18.94 -19.89 -8.09
N SER A 351 19.88 -18.96 -8.22
CA SER A 351 21.17 -19.28 -8.83
C SER A 351 21.85 -20.37 -8.00
N LYS A 352 22.63 -21.27 -8.63
CA LYS A 352 23.35 -22.36 -7.92
C LYS A 352 24.27 -21.84 -6.79
N ARG A 353 24.63 -20.55 -6.80
CA ARG A 353 25.37 -19.87 -5.72
C ARG A 353 24.54 -19.72 -4.44
N PHE A 354 23.22 -19.51 -4.55
CA PHE A 354 22.31 -19.39 -3.41
C PHE A 354 22.02 -20.72 -2.72
N LEU A 355 21.96 -21.81 -3.49
CA LEU A 355 21.83 -23.14 -2.92
C LEU A 355 23.03 -23.47 -2.03
N VAL A 356 24.25 -23.07 -2.39
CA VAL A 356 25.46 -23.32 -1.58
C VAL A 356 25.45 -22.55 -0.25
N MET A 357 24.89 -21.35 -0.20
CA MET A 357 24.73 -20.60 1.06
C MET A 357 23.70 -21.27 1.99
N ALA A 358 22.64 -21.88 1.44
CA ALA A 358 21.66 -22.66 2.20
C ALA A 358 22.11 -24.11 2.49
N SER A 359 23.05 -24.68 1.73
CA SER A 359 23.47 -26.09 1.81
C SER A 359 24.92 -26.33 2.25
N GLY A 360 25.68 -25.29 2.61
CA GLY A 360 26.97 -25.42 3.33
C GLY A 360 26.84 -26.05 4.74
N LEU A 361 25.63 -26.46 5.12
CA LEU A 361 25.21 -26.97 6.43
C LEU A 361 25.32 -28.50 6.62
N THR A 362 25.92 -29.29 5.70
CA THR A 362 25.95 -30.76 5.87
C THR A 362 27.30 -31.47 5.81
N ASN A 363 28.44 -30.80 5.62
CA ASN A 363 29.73 -31.51 5.63
C ASN A 363 30.75 -30.90 6.58
N GLY A 364 30.65 -31.30 7.84
CA GLY A 364 31.67 -31.04 8.85
C GLY A 364 31.55 -32.01 10.01
N SER A 365 31.83 -33.30 9.77
CA SER A 365 32.40 -34.26 10.75
C SER A 365 32.29 -35.70 10.25
N ARG A 366 33.40 -36.27 9.76
CA ARG A 366 33.92 -37.62 10.09
C ARG A 366 34.94 -38.05 9.04
N VAL A 367 36.21 -37.77 9.31
CA VAL A 367 37.29 -38.74 9.11
C VAL A 367 38.25 -38.56 10.27
N ASN A 368 38.25 -39.50 11.21
CA ASN A 368 39.47 -40.00 11.87
C ASN A 368 39.13 -41.23 12.72
N ALA A 369 39.88 -42.29 12.41
CA ALA A 369 39.99 -43.62 13.02
C ALA A 369 38.75 -44.52 13.00
#